data_AF-A0AA36DQC9-F1
#
_entry.id   AF-A0AA36DQC9-F1
#
_cell.length_a   1.000
_cell.length_b   1.000
_cell.length_c   1.000
_cell.angle_alpha   90.00
_cell.angle_beta   90.00
_cell.angle_gamma   90.00
#
_symmetry.space_group_name_H-M   'P 1'
#
loop_
_entity.id
_entity.type
_entity.pdbx_description
1 polymer ?
#
loop_
_entity_poly.entity_id
_entity_poly.type
_entity_poly.pdbx_seq_one_letter_code
_entity_poly.pdbx_strand_id
1 'polypeptide(L)'
;MNESPSFADLPPEMTEKILENVDASDLRTAQQVCVQWREIINRRRHAMKRLRVKEIYISDGQDAVVATITHLFPSWEMVSTLKIHDYERLFDCIWIYAPKKLNINATRNDLRKSLEGIPDWWFQGIQMLGIYESACDIDALSLVSRAPQCASLRIDPCFTIDSVTSLLDCMKQIHELKYIGFVVLPKQSLPMIRP
;
A
#
# COMPACT_ATOMS: atom_id res chain seq x y z
N MET A 1 -20.29 46.11 10.11
CA MET A 1 -19.55 45.30 9.11
C MET A 1 -19.97 43.87 9.33
N ASN A 2 -20.70 43.26 8.39
CA ASN A 2 -21.02 41.84 8.47
C ASN A 2 -19.82 41.09 7.90
N GLU A 3 -18.99 40.54 8.77
CA GLU A 3 -18.02 39.53 8.35
C GLU A 3 -18.82 38.36 7.75
N SER A 4 -18.60 38.11 6.46
CA SER A 4 -19.11 36.92 5.81
C SER A 4 -18.51 35.70 6.52
N PRO A 5 -19.34 34.72 6.93
CA PRO A 5 -18.86 33.57 7.69
C PRO A 5 -17.77 32.85 6.91
N SER A 6 -16.62 32.63 7.55
CA SER A 6 -15.51 31.90 6.94
C SER A 6 -15.76 30.41 7.03
N PHE A 7 -15.33 29.64 6.03
CA PHE A 7 -15.30 28.18 6.12
C PHE A 7 -14.41 27.66 7.25
N ALA A 8 -13.50 28.50 7.77
CA ALA A 8 -12.68 28.21 8.94
C ALA A 8 -13.48 28.24 10.27
N ASP A 9 -14.65 28.88 10.28
CA ASP A 9 -15.49 29.02 11.48
C ASP A 9 -16.54 27.91 11.58
N LEU A 10 -16.56 26.97 10.63
CA LEU A 10 -17.48 25.85 10.65
C LEU A 10 -17.16 24.91 11.82
N PRO A 11 -18.20 24.41 12.52
CA PRO A 11 -18.02 23.35 13.51
C PRO A 11 -17.31 22.13 12.89
N PRO A 12 -16.41 21.45 13.63
CA PRO A 12 -15.66 20.30 13.13
C PRO A 12 -16.55 19.22 12.49
N GLU A 13 -17.76 19.01 13.02
CA GLU A 13 -18.71 18.01 12.53
C GLU A 13 -19.25 18.36 11.13
N MET A 14 -19.41 19.65 10.83
CA MET A 14 -19.86 20.10 9.51
C MET A 14 -18.71 20.03 8.50
N THR A 15 -17.51 20.46 8.91
CA THR A 15 -16.29 20.34 8.10
C THR A 15 -16.01 18.88 7.74
N GLU A 16 -16.19 17.97 8.70
CA GLU A 16 -16.02 16.53 8.48
C GLU A 16 -17.00 15.99 7.43
N LYS A 17 -18.30 16.32 7.53
CA LYS A 17 -19.29 15.91 6.52
C LYS A 17 -18.99 16.46 5.13
N ILE A 18 -18.44 17.68 5.04
CA ILE A 18 -18.01 18.25 3.76
C ILE A 18 -16.85 17.42 3.21
N LEU A 19 -15.81 17.20 4.01
CA LEU A 19 -14.60 16.47 3.63
C LEU A 19 -14.86 15.01 3.24
N GLU A 20 -15.81 14.34 3.88
CA GLU A 20 -16.24 12.98 3.50
C GLU A 20 -16.76 12.90 2.06
N ASN A 21 -17.32 14.01 1.55
CA ASN A 21 -17.86 14.11 0.20
C ASN A 21 -16.88 14.74 -0.80
N VAL A 22 -15.73 15.23 -0.36
CA VAL A 22 -14.70 15.78 -1.23
C VAL A 22 -14.09 14.67 -2.09
N ASP A 23 -13.86 14.98 -3.36
CA ASP A 23 -13.20 14.05 -4.26
C ASP A 23 -11.76 13.76 -3.82
N ALA A 24 -11.36 12.51 -3.95
CA ALA A 24 -10.09 12.04 -3.43
C ALA A 24 -8.87 12.73 -4.07
N SER A 25 -9.02 13.26 -5.30
CA SER A 25 -8.00 14.09 -5.96
C SER A 25 -7.73 15.40 -5.21
N ASP A 26 -8.74 15.94 -4.55
CA ASP A 26 -8.71 17.26 -3.93
C ASP A 26 -8.42 17.19 -2.43
N LEU A 27 -8.47 16.00 -1.82
CA LEU A 27 -8.22 15.84 -0.39
C LEU A 27 -6.82 16.28 0.04
N ARG A 28 -5.80 16.16 -0.82
CA ARG A 28 -4.46 16.70 -0.51
C ARG A 28 -4.46 18.23 -0.52
N THR A 29 -5.17 18.85 -1.44
CA THR A 29 -5.36 20.31 -1.48
C THR A 29 -6.16 20.77 -0.26
N ALA A 30 -7.19 20.02 0.12
CA ALA A 30 -8.02 20.27 1.30
C ALA A 30 -7.19 20.29 2.60
N GLN A 31 -6.19 19.40 2.74
CA GLN A 31 -5.24 19.41 3.87
C GLN A 31 -4.38 20.68 3.97
N GLN A 32 -4.27 21.45 2.89
CA GLN A 32 -3.48 22.68 2.83
C GLN A 32 -4.31 23.92 3.15
N VAL A 33 -5.65 23.83 3.14
CA VAL A 33 -6.55 24.97 3.36
C VAL A 33 -6.37 25.57 4.74
N CYS A 34 -6.45 24.76 5.80
CA CYS A 34 -6.19 25.20 7.17
C CYS A 34 -5.81 24.02 8.08
N VAL A 35 -5.36 24.35 9.29
CA VAL A 35 -4.94 23.35 10.30
C VAL A 35 -6.10 22.44 10.69
N GLN A 36 -7.30 22.98 10.92
CA GLN A 36 -8.49 22.22 11.29
C GLN A 36 -8.85 21.15 10.25
N TRP A 37 -8.82 21.51 8.96
CA TRP A 37 -9.11 20.56 7.88
C TRP A 37 -8.05 19.46 7.82
N ARG A 38 -6.77 19.82 7.97
CA ARG A 38 -5.67 18.86 8.04
C ARG A 38 -5.86 17.86 9.18
N GLU A 39 -6.21 18.34 10.37
CA GLU A 39 -6.44 17.50 11.55
C GLU A 39 -7.64 16.57 11.36
N ILE A 40 -8.76 17.07 10.84
CA ILE A 40 -9.96 16.26 10.55
C ILE A 40 -9.62 15.19 9.52
N ILE A 41 -8.97 15.55 8.40
CA ILE A 41 -8.56 14.59 7.37
C ILE A 41 -7.64 13.54 7.99
N ASN A 42 -6.63 13.94 8.76
CA ASN A 42 -5.70 13.01 9.40
C ASN A 42 -6.39 12.04 10.37
N ARG A 43 -7.37 12.52 11.14
CA ARG A 43 -8.16 11.70 12.06
C ARG A 43 -9.10 10.73 11.35
N ARG A 44 -9.64 11.15 10.21
CA ARG A 44 -10.72 10.44 9.48
C ARG A 44 -10.30 9.81 8.17
N ARG A 45 -9.00 9.68 7.87
CA ARG A 45 -8.48 9.09 6.61
C ARG A 45 -9.16 7.79 6.20
N HIS A 46 -9.57 6.96 7.17
CA HIS A 46 -10.27 5.69 6.95
C HIS A 46 -11.69 5.83 6.38
N ALA A 47 -12.37 6.94 6.68
CA ALA A 47 -13.73 7.24 6.22
C ALA A 47 -13.73 8.11 4.95
N MET A 48 -12.59 8.67 4.55
CA MET A 48 -12.49 9.54 3.38
C MET A 48 -12.61 8.75 2.07
N LYS A 49 -13.17 9.40 1.04
CA LYS A 49 -13.16 8.88 -0.33
C LYS A 49 -11.70 8.75 -0.80
N ARG A 50 -11.37 7.60 -1.42
CA ARG A 50 -10.01 7.30 -1.92
C ARG A 50 -9.97 7.18 -3.43
N LEU A 51 -8.83 7.52 -4.03
CA LEU A 51 -8.55 7.36 -5.45
C LEU A 51 -8.35 5.88 -5.78
N ARG A 52 -9.22 5.32 -6.62
CA ARG A 52 -9.07 3.95 -7.10
C ARG A 52 -7.92 3.89 -8.10
N VAL A 53 -6.93 3.05 -7.84
CA VAL A 53 -5.78 2.85 -8.72
C VAL A 53 -5.62 1.38 -9.05
N LYS A 54 -4.99 1.06 -10.19
CA LYS A 54 -4.72 -0.32 -10.59
C LYS A 54 -3.82 -0.98 -9.55
N GLU A 55 -2.72 -0.30 -9.28
CA GLU A 55 -1.57 -0.89 -8.64
C GLU A 55 -0.76 0.17 -7.91
N ILE A 56 -0.23 -0.21 -6.76
CA ILE A 56 0.89 0.48 -6.14
C ILE A 56 2.04 -0.53 -6.06
N TYR A 57 3.19 -0.14 -6.58
CA TYR A 57 4.44 -0.88 -6.46
C TYR A 57 5.35 -0.10 -5.50
N ILE A 58 5.72 -0.72 -4.39
CA ILE A 58 6.58 -0.12 -3.38
C ILE A 58 7.93 -0.82 -3.45
N SER A 59 9.01 -0.05 -3.62
CA SER A 59 10.35 -0.57 -3.54
C SER A 59 11.29 0.29 -2.72
N ASP A 60 12.33 -0.31 -2.17
CA ASP A 60 13.45 0.43 -1.61
C ASP A 60 14.40 0.91 -2.71
N GLY A 61 14.64 2.22 -2.76
CA GLY A 61 15.74 2.83 -3.50
C GLY A 61 16.96 3.00 -2.61
N GLN A 62 18.06 3.49 -3.19
CA GLN A 62 19.33 3.71 -2.46
C GLN A 62 19.16 4.55 -1.18
N ASP A 63 18.33 5.60 -1.21
CA ASP A 63 18.15 6.54 -0.09
C ASP A 63 16.67 6.91 0.19
N ALA A 64 15.73 6.14 -0.33
CA ALA A 64 14.30 6.45 -0.22
C ALA A 64 13.44 5.24 -0.53
N VAL A 65 12.23 5.18 0.02
CA VAL A 65 11.17 4.33 -0.51
C VAL A 65 10.63 4.97 -1.79
N VAL A 66 10.48 4.16 -2.82
CA VAL A 66 9.85 4.55 -4.08
C VAL A 66 8.48 3.89 -4.13
N ALA A 67 7.44 4.71 -4.24
CA ALA A 67 6.09 4.23 -4.51
C ALA A 67 5.68 4.64 -5.93
N THR A 68 5.49 3.65 -6.79
CA THR A 68 4.99 3.83 -8.14
C THR A 68 3.50 3.51 -8.17
N ILE A 69 2.68 4.47 -8.60
CA ILE A 69 1.22 4.40 -8.62
C ILE A 69 0.76 4.34 -10.07
N THR A 70 0.05 3.26 -10.42
CA THR A 70 -0.53 3.06 -11.75
C THR A 70 -2.01 3.42 -11.71
N HIS A 71 -2.34 4.56 -12.28
CA HIS A 71 -3.70 5.11 -12.37
C HIS A 71 -4.44 4.49 -13.55
N LEU A 72 -5.72 4.13 -13.34
CA LEU A 72 -6.61 3.65 -14.39
C LEU A 72 -7.41 4.81 -14.96
N PHE A 73 -7.20 5.09 -16.24
CA PHE A 73 -8.13 5.90 -17.04
C PHE A 73 -8.89 4.98 -18.00
N PRO A 74 -10.08 5.39 -18.49
CA PRO A 74 -10.91 4.55 -19.36
C PRO A 74 -10.19 4.02 -20.62
N SER A 75 -9.18 4.74 -21.11
CA SER A 75 -8.48 4.43 -22.37
C SER A 75 -6.97 4.32 -22.27
N TRP A 76 -6.36 4.54 -21.09
CA TRP A 76 -4.91 4.49 -20.90
C TRP A 76 -4.53 4.38 -19.42
N GLU A 77 -3.24 4.14 -19.15
CA GLU A 77 -2.69 4.10 -17.79
C GLU A 77 -1.68 5.23 -17.60
N MET A 78 -1.77 5.94 -16.47
CA MET A 78 -0.77 6.92 -16.06
C MET A 78 0.05 6.33 -14.92
N VAL A 79 1.35 6.60 -14.93
CA VAL A 79 2.24 6.21 -13.84
C VAL A 79 2.76 7.45 -13.15
N SER A 80 2.60 7.49 -11.84
CA SER A 80 3.21 8.51 -10.98
C SER A 80 4.23 7.85 -10.07
N THR A 81 5.36 8.50 -9.83
CA THR A 81 6.40 7.97 -8.93
C THR A 81 6.62 8.95 -7.78
N LEU A 82 6.52 8.44 -6.55
CA LEU A 82 6.80 9.18 -5.33
C LEU A 82 8.11 8.67 -4.74
N LYS A 83 9.04 9.60 -4.50
CA LYS A 83 10.27 9.34 -3.74
C LYS A 83 10.08 9.82 -2.30
N ILE A 84 10.14 8.88 -1.36
CA ILE A 84 9.79 9.08 0.05
C ILE A 84 11.06 8.84 0.87
N HIS A 85 11.73 9.92 1.24
CA HIS A 85 12.99 9.88 1.98
C HIS A 85 12.85 9.42 3.43
N ASP A 86 11.65 9.59 3.99
CA ASP A 86 11.32 9.23 5.36
C ASP A 86 10.30 8.08 5.34
N TYR A 87 10.78 6.89 5.69
CA TYR A 87 10.02 5.64 5.73
C TYR A 87 8.71 5.77 6.51
N GLU A 88 8.71 6.54 7.61
CA GLU A 88 7.52 6.77 8.44
C GLU A 88 6.40 7.52 7.70
N ARG A 89 6.77 8.30 6.66
CA ARG A 89 5.81 9.05 5.84
C ARG A 89 5.21 8.25 4.70
N LEU A 90 5.59 6.98 4.53
CA LEU A 90 5.05 6.12 3.47
C LEU A 90 3.52 6.17 3.47
N PHE A 91 2.90 5.99 4.63
CA PHE A 91 1.46 5.99 4.75
C PHE A 91 0.83 7.36 4.41
N ASP A 92 1.44 8.46 4.84
CA ASP A 92 1.01 9.83 4.47
C ASP A 92 1.01 10.06 2.95
N CYS A 93 1.89 9.38 2.23
CA CYS A 93 2.01 9.43 0.79
C CYS A 93 1.04 8.52 0.04
N ILE A 94 0.55 7.44 0.66
CA ILE A 94 -0.28 6.44 -0.05
C ILE A 94 -1.71 6.27 0.48
N TRP A 95 -2.05 6.83 1.65
CA TRP A 95 -3.37 6.63 2.28
C TRP A 95 -4.55 7.01 1.38
N ILE A 96 -4.35 8.03 0.52
CA ILE A 96 -5.37 8.56 -0.38
C ILE A 96 -5.73 7.59 -1.50
N TYR A 97 -4.88 6.60 -1.78
CA TYR A 97 -5.08 5.62 -2.83
C TYR A 97 -5.74 4.36 -2.28
N ALA A 98 -6.62 3.77 -3.09
CA ALA A 98 -7.23 2.47 -2.89
C ALA A 98 -6.82 1.54 -4.05
N PRO A 99 -5.65 0.89 -3.95
CA PRO A 99 -5.17 0.01 -5.00
C PRO A 99 -5.93 -1.32 -5.08
N LYS A 100 -6.00 -1.90 -6.28
CA LYS A 100 -6.41 -3.29 -6.47
C LYS A 100 -5.25 -4.27 -6.33
N LYS A 101 -4.04 -3.85 -6.71
CA LYS A 101 -2.81 -4.63 -6.58
C LYS A 101 -1.80 -3.88 -5.72
N LEU A 102 -1.18 -4.58 -4.78
CA LEU A 102 -0.04 -4.06 -4.02
C LEU A 102 1.15 -4.98 -4.26
N ASN A 103 2.20 -4.43 -4.85
CA ASN A 103 3.47 -5.11 -5.01
C ASN A 103 4.51 -4.47 -4.12
N ILE A 104 5.33 -5.29 -3.49
CA ILE A 104 6.36 -4.88 -2.56
C ILE A 104 7.63 -5.59 -2.98
N ASN A 105 8.66 -4.81 -3.30
CA ASN A 105 10.01 -5.30 -3.51
C ASN A 105 10.90 -4.64 -2.47
N ALA A 106 11.31 -5.40 -1.47
CA ALA A 106 12.14 -4.90 -0.39
C ALA A 106 13.48 -5.64 -0.45
N THR A 107 14.57 -4.91 -0.60
CA THR A 107 15.93 -5.44 -0.40
C THR A 107 16.52 -5.02 0.96
N ARG A 108 15.85 -4.13 1.69
CA ARG A 108 16.27 -3.56 2.98
C ARG A 108 15.17 -3.61 4.04
N ASN A 109 15.59 -3.85 5.28
CA ASN A 109 14.71 -4.04 6.45
C ASN A 109 13.82 -2.84 6.82
N ASP A 110 14.18 -1.62 6.42
CA ASP A 110 13.47 -0.40 6.87
C ASP A 110 12.06 -0.29 6.25
N LEU A 111 11.82 -0.95 5.11
CA LEU A 111 10.51 -0.99 4.47
C LEU A 111 9.48 -1.78 5.30
N ARG A 112 9.90 -2.83 6.00
CA ARG A 112 9.03 -3.67 6.84
C ARG A 112 8.29 -2.84 7.90
N LYS A 113 9.02 -2.05 8.69
CA LYS A 113 8.43 -1.21 9.76
C LYS A 113 7.38 -0.24 9.22
N SER A 114 7.64 0.32 8.05
CA SER A 114 6.72 1.24 7.38
C SER A 114 5.41 0.56 7.01
N LEU A 115 5.48 -0.68 6.53
CA LEU A 115 4.32 -1.49 6.15
C LEU A 115 3.52 -1.98 7.37
N GLU A 116 4.19 -2.31 8.47
CA GLU A 116 3.57 -2.63 9.76
C GLU A 116 2.80 -1.43 10.32
N GLY A 117 3.30 -0.20 10.11
CA GLY A 117 2.64 1.03 10.54
C GLY A 117 1.42 1.46 9.71
N ILE A 118 1.19 0.85 8.54
CA ILE A 118 -0.04 1.12 7.77
C ILE A 118 -1.23 0.58 8.58
N PRO A 119 -2.40 1.23 8.59
CA PRO A 119 -3.61 0.68 9.23
C PRO A 119 -4.33 -0.38 8.37
N ASP A 120 -4.98 -1.36 9.02
CA ASP A 120 -5.66 -2.48 8.35
C ASP A 120 -6.78 -2.07 7.40
N TRP A 121 -7.52 -1.01 7.74
CA TRP A 121 -8.59 -0.49 6.88
C TRP A 121 -8.10 -0.12 5.48
N TRP A 122 -6.81 0.24 5.33
CA TRP A 122 -6.25 0.63 4.05
C TRP A 122 -6.17 -0.56 3.08
N PHE A 123 -5.98 -1.77 3.60
CA PHE A 123 -5.83 -3.03 2.85
C PHE A 123 -7.15 -3.65 2.39
N GLN A 124 -8.31 -3.21 2.91
CA GLN A 124 -9.61 -3.85 2.68
C GLN A 124 -9.99 -4.04 1.19
N GLY A 125 -9.48 -3.21 0.28
CA GLY A 125 -9.81 -3.25 -1.15
C GLY A 125 -8.79 -3.96 -2.05
N ILE A 126 -7.69 -4.46 -1.46
CA ILE A 126 -6.59 -5.12 -2.20
C ILE A 126 -7.02 -6.53 -2.58
N GLN A 127 -6.84 -6.86 -3.86
CA GLN A 127 -7.23 -8.13 -4.47
C GLN A 127 -6.03 -9.03 -4.80
N MET A 128 -4.87 -8.41 -4.99
CA MET A 128 -3.62 -9.12 -5.28
C MET A 128 -2.48 -8.49 -4.50
N LEU A 129 -1.70 -9.35 -3.84
CA LEU A 129 -0.47 -8.98 -3.16
C LEU A 129 0.72 -9.66 -3.87
N GLY A 130 1.76 -8.89 -4.18
CA GLY A 130 3.01 -9.39 -4.71
C GLY A 130 4.17 -9.03 -3.78
N ILE A 131 5.00 -9.99 -3.41
CA ILE A 131 6.20 -9.81 -2.57
C ILE A 131 7.39 -10.34 -3.36
N TYR A 132 8.40 -9.50 -3.65
CA TYR A 132 9.46 -9.79 -4.61
C TYR A 132 10.90 -9.66 -4.07
N GLU A 133 11.80 -10.33 -4.80
CA GLU A 133 13.28 -10.22 -4.88
C GLU A 133 14.13 -10.35 -3.62
N SER A 134 13.75 -9.86 -2.44
CA SER A 134 14.52 -10.04 -1.19
C SER A 134 13.75 -9.77 0.11
N ALA A 135 12.42 -9.68 0.05
CA ALA A 135 11.56 -9.35 1.19
C ALA A 135 11.38 -10.52 2.19
N CYS A 136 12.47 -11.23 2.55
CA CYS A 136 12.47 -12.39 3.45
C CYS A 136 11.93 -12.08 4.84
N ASP A 137 12.12 -10.84 5.27
CA ASP A 137 11.74 -10.35 6.58
C ASP A 137 10.29 -9.86 6.63
N ILE A 138 9.63 -9.72 5.48
CA ILE A 138 8.21 -9.36 5.43
C ILE A 138 7.37 -10.58 5.81
N ASP A 139 6.61 -10.43 6.88
CA ASP A 139 5.59 -11.41 7.26
C ASP A 139 4.42 -11.35 6.27
N ALA A 140 4.53 -12.17 5.22
CA ALA A 140 3.53 -12.29 4.17
C ALA A 140 2.16 -12.72 4.74
N LEU A 141 2.15 -13.59 5.76
CA LEU A 141 0.91 -14.06 6.40
C LEU A 141 0.21 -12.91 7.11
N SER A 142 0.97 -12.13 7.89
CA SER A 142 0.47 -10.93 8.56
C SER A 142 -0.11 -9.93 7.56
N LEU A 143 0.61 -9.61 6.48
CA LEU A 143 0.11 -8.70 5.44
C LEU A 143 -1.17 -9.20 4.76
N VAL A 144 -1.21 -10.48 4.43
CA VAL A 144 -2.35 -11.11 3.76
C VAL A 144 -3.58 -11.13 4.68
N SER A 145 -3.41 -11.40 5.98
CA SER A 145 -4.50 -11.41 6.95
C SER A 145 -5.25 -10.06 7.04
N ARG A 146 -4.57 -8.97 6.68
CA ARG A 146 -5.08 -7.60 6.68
C ARG A 146 -5.81 -7.24 5.38
N ALA A 147 -5.62 -8.04 4.32
CA ALA A 147 -6.25 -7.88 3.02
C ALA A 147 -7.29 -9.00 2.79
N PRO A 148 -8.49 -8.93 3.42
CA PRO A 148 -9.48 -10.00 3.36
C PRO A 148 -10.05 -10.27 1.96
N GLN A 149 -9.90 -9.31 1.03
CA GLN A 149 -10.31 -9.46 -0.37
C GLN A 149 -9.18 -9.96 -1.28
N CYS A 150 -7.99 -10.21 -0.73
CA CYS A 150 -6.87 -10.72 -1.48
C CYS A 150 -7.18 -12.17 -1.89
N ALA A 151 -7.23 -12.42 -3.20
CA ALA A 151 -7.47 -13.76 -3.75
C ALA A 151 -6.22 -14.32 -4.44
N SER A 152 -5.20 -13.48 -4.64
CA SER A 152 -3.97 -13.85 -5.33
C SER A 152 -2.77 -13.33 -4.56
N LEU A 153 -1.87 -14.24 -4.23
CA LEU A 153 -0.61 -13.93 -3.56
C LEU A 153 0.53 -14.43 -4.43
N ARG A 154 1.37 -13.50 -4.88
CA ARG A 154 2.62 -13.83 -5.53
C ARG A 154 3.75 -13.58 -4.55
N ILE A 155 4.56 -14.61 -4.31
CA ILE A 155 5.78 -14.49 -3.53
C ILE A 155 6.89 -15.02 -4.42
N ASP A 156 7.83 -14.16 -4.79
CA ASP A 156 9.08 -14.63 -5.35
C ASP A 156 9.93 -15.10 -4.15
N PRO A 157 10.40 -16.36 -4.13
CA PRO A 157 11.13 -16.90 -3.01
C PRO A 157 12.44 -16.13 -2.84
N CYS A 158 12.56 -15.46 -1.70
CA CYS A 158 13.77 -14.77 -1.27
C CYS A 158 14.62 -15.68 -0.34
N PHE A 159 14.22 -16.94 -0.19
CA PHE A 159 14.82 -17.84 0.78
C PHE A 159 16.21 -18.28 0.32
N THR A 160 17.25 -17.79 0.99
CA THR A 160 18.53 -18.48 1.04
C THR A 160 18.30 -19.79 1.78
N ILE A 161 18.21 -20.92 1.05
CA ILE A 161 18.19 -22.24 1.68
C ILE A 161 19.63 -22.56 2.10
N ASP A 162 19.99 -22.15 3.30
CA ASP A 162 21.28 -22.41 3.93
C ASP A 162 21.27 -23.70 4.78
N SER A 163 20.09 -24.22 5.11
CA SER A 163 19.90 -25.45 5.87
C SER A 163 18.59 -26.18 5.54
N VAL A 164 18.51 -27.47 5.90
CA VAL A 164 17.29 -28.29 5.78
C VAL A 164 16.15 -27.71 6.64
N THR A 165 16.46 -27.08 7.77
CA THR A 165 15.46 -26.41 8.63
C THR A 165 14.84 -25.22 7.91
N SER A 166 15.65 -24.36 7.28
CA SER A 166 15.19 -23.21 6.49
C SER A 166 14.30 -23.64 5.32
N LEU A 167 14.58 -24.80 4.72
CA LEU A 167 13.73 -25.41 3.68
C LEU A 167 12.39 -25.90 4.24
N LEU A 168 12.38 -26.60 5.38
CA LEU A 168 11.15 -27.13 5.99
C LEU A 168 10.23 -26.01 6.49
N ASP A 169 10.79 -24.96 7.07
CA ASP A 169 10.02 -23.77 7.49
C ASP A 169 9.42 -23.03 6.28
N CYS A 170 10.17 -22.93 5.18
CA CYS A 170 9.67 -22.38 3.92
C CYS A 170 8.51 -23.23 3.36
N MET A 171 8.65 -24.55 3.33
CA MET A 171 7.59 -25.45 2.89
C MET A 171 6.34 -25.35 3.77
N LYS A 172 6.52 -25.17 5.08
CA LYS A 172 5.43 -24.95 6.04
C LYS A 172 4.70 -23.64 5.77
N GLN A 173 5.41 -22.52 5.59
CA GLN A 173 4.79 -21.22 5.26
C GLN A 173 4.02 -21.28 3.94
N ILE A 174 4.59 -21.90 2.90
CA ILE A 174 3.91 -22.09 1.60
C ILE A 174 2.65 -22.95 1.79
N HIS A 175 2.72 -24.00 2.60
CA HIS A 175 1.58 -24.88 2.89
C HIS A 175 0.48 -24.13 3.65
N GLU A 176 0.82 -23.34 4.67
CA GLU A 176 -0.11 -22.49 5.42
C GLU A 176 -0.81 -21.48 4.49
N LEU A 177 -0.06 -20.84 3.58
CA LEU A 177 -0.62 -19.91 2.59
C LEU A 177 -1.58 -20.59 1.60
N LYS A 178 -1.28 -21.82 1.17
CA LYS A 178 -2.19 -22.62 0.32
C LYS A 178 -3.47 -23.00 1.07
N TYR A 179 -3.39 -23.29 2.37
CA TYR A 179 -4.55 -23.63 3.18
C TYR A 179 -5.54 -22.45 3.32
N ILE A 180 -5.03 -21.21 3.24
CA ILE A 180 -5.85 -19.97 3.26
C ILE A 180 -6.46 -19.68 1.87
N GLY A 181 -6.23 -20.53 0.85
CA GLY A 181 -6.89 -20.47 -0.44
C GLY A 181 -6.17 -19.63 -1.51
N PHE A 182 -4.89 -19.30 -1.30
CA PHE A 182 -4.11 -18.51 -2.26
C PHE A 182 -3.48 -19.35 -3.37
N VAL A 183 -3.55 -18.86 -4.60
CA VAL A 183 -2.76 -19.37 -5.72
C VAL A 183 -1.33 -18.82 -5.63
N VAL A 184 -0.40 -19.63 -5.12
CA VAL A 184 1.04 -19.31 -5.11
C VAL A 184 1.61 -19.63 -6.49
N LEU A 185 1.90 -18.60 -7.28
CA LEU A 185 2.51 -18.76 -8.61
C LEU A 185 4.04 -18.75 -8.49
N PRO A 186 4.74 -19.87 -8.80
CA PRO A 186 6.19 -19.84 -8.92
C PRO A 186 6.61 -19.06 -10.18
N LYS A 187 7.81 -18.45 -10.14
CA LYS A 187 8.43 -17.80 -11.29
C LYS A 187 8.50 -18.80 -12.45
N GLN A 188 7.92 -18.48 -13.61
CA GLN A 188 8.21 -19.21 -14.84
C GLN A 188 9.70 -19.00 -15.13
N SER A 189 10.48 -20.08 -15.05
CA SER A 189 11.86 -20.10 -15.51
C SER A 189 11.87 -19.72 -17.00
N LEU A 190 12.42 -18.54 -17.32
CA LEU A 190 12.90 -18.27 -18.67
C LEU A 190 13.88 -19.37 -19.07
N PRO A 191 13.86 -19.85 -20.33
CA PRO A 191 14.68 -20.97 -20.74
C PRO A 191 16.15 -20.59 -20.60
N MET A 192 16.92 -21.42 -19.88
CA MET A 192 18.37 -21.40 -19.94
C MET A 192 18.80 -21.55 -21.40
N ILE A 193 19.25 -20.45 -22.01
CA ILE A 193 20.05 -20.54 -23.23
C ILE A 193 21.46 -20.96 -22.77
N ARG A 194 21.84 -22.19 -23.13
CA ARG A 194 23.21 -22.65 -23.33
C ARG A 194 23.23 -23.36 -24.70
N PRO A 195 24.32 -23.31 -25.47
CA PRO A 195 25.70 -23.57 -25.04
C PRO A 195 26.49 -22.33 -24.63
#